data_AF-A0A950UF35-F1
#
_entry.id   AF-A0A950UF35-F1
#
_cell.length_a   1.000
_cell.length_b   1.000
_cell.length_c   1.000
_cell.angle_alpha   90.00
_cell.angle_beta   90.00
_cell.angle_gamma   90.00
#
_symmetry.space_group_name_H-M   'P 1'
#
loop_
_entity.id
_entity.type
_entity.pdbx_description
1 polymer ?
#
loop_
_entity_poly.entity_id
_entity_poly.type
_entity_poly.pdbx_seq_one_letter_code
_entity_poly.pdbx_strand_id
1 'polypeptide(L)' 'GDTSTDFSFYTKRASLAAIYGAAMLFWLDDRSPGAVETDAFVERRLADLHRLTEMRERFAAAADRMPNPFRLFRPLS' A
#
# COMPACT_ATOMS: atom_id res chain seq x y z
N GLY A 1 2.16 -22.87 2.02
CA GLY A 1 1.77 -21.52 2.47
C GLY A 1 0.97 -20.90 1.36
N ASP A 2 -0.14 -20.24 1.68
CA ASP A 2 -0.88 -19.42 0.73
C ASP A 2 -0.03 -18.19 0.38
N THR A 3 0.42 -18.11 -0.87
CA THR A 3 1.25 -17.03 -1.44
C THR A 3 0.68 -15.63 -1.14
N SER A 4 -0.64 -15.52 -0.98
CA SER A 4 -1.33 -14.26 -0.67
C SER A 4 -1.02 -13.76 0.74
N THR A 5 -0.89 -14.67 1.70
CA THR A 5 -0.57 -14.36 3.10
C THR A 5 0.86 -13.82 3.23
N ASP A 6 1.81 -14.43 2.52
CA ASP A 6 3.21 -14.02 2.53
C ASP A 6 3.40 -12.64 1.87
N PHE A 7 2.76 -12.40 0.71
CA PHE A 7 2.85 -11.11 0.01
C PHE A 7 2.30 -9.95 0.87
N SER A 8 1.18 -10.15 1.56
CA SER A 8 0.60 -9.16 2.46
C SER A 8 1.53 -8.84 3.64
N PHE A 9 2.20 -9.86 4.19
CA PHE A 9 3.15 -9.69 5.29
C PHE A 9 4.37 -8.86 4.88
N TYR A 10 5.02 -9.18 3.76
CA TYR A 10 6.19 -8.44 3.29
C TYR A 10 5.83 -7.03 2.80
N THR A 11 4.67 -6.85 2.15
CA THR A 11 4.22 -5.53 1.70
C THR A 11 4.02 -4.57 2.87
N LYS A 12 3.42 -5.03 3.98
CA LYS A 12 3.23 -4.22 5.19
C LYS A 12 4.58 -3.80 5.79
N ARG A 13 5.53 -4.74 5.89
CA ARG A 13 6.87 -4.47 6.44
C ARG A 13 7.69 -3.53 5.57
N ALA A 14 7.68 -3.75 4.26
CA ALA A 14 8.37 -2.88 3.31
C ALA A 14 7.82 -1.46 3.37
N SER A 15 6.49 -1.32 3.41
CA SER A 15 5.83 -0.02 3.52
C SER A 15 6.19 0.70 4.82
N LEU A 16 6.17 -0.01 5.96
CA LEU A 16 6.57 0.56 7.25
C LEU A 16 8.04 0.99 7.25
N ALA A 17 8.94 0.14 6.74
CA ALA A 17 10.37 0.45 6.65
C ALA A 17 10.64 1.68 5.77
N ALA A 18 9.90 1.82 4.66
CA ALA A 18 9.99 2.98 3.78
C ALA A 18 9.53 4.27 4.47
N ILE A 19 8.38 4.25 5.16
CA ILE A 19 7.89 5.41 5.91
C ILE A 19 8.86 5.79 7.02
N TYR A 20 9.35 4.80 7.79
CA TYR A 20 10.30 5.02 8.87
C TYR A 20 11.62 5.62 8.35
N GLY A 21 12.19 5.05 7.30
CA GLY A 21 13.43 5.57 6.70
C GLY A 21 13.25 7.00 6.17
N ALA A 22 12.13 7.29 5.50
CA ALA A 22 11.83 8.62 5.02
C ALA A 22 11.60 9.63 6.17
N ALA A 23 10.93 9.22 7.25
CA ALA A 23 10.73 10.04 8.44
C ALA A 23 12.05 10.36 9.14
N MET A 24 12.95 9.38 9.26
CA MET A 24 14.30 9.59 9.79
C MET A 24 15.08 10.63 8.97
N LEU A 25 15.01 10.56 7.63
CA LEU A 25 15.68 11.52 6.76
C LEU A 25 15.07 12.93 6.87
N PHE A 26 13.75 13.02 6.95
CA PHE A 26 13.04 14.29 7.13
C PHE A 26 13.38 14.94 8.49
N TRP A 27 13.37 14.14 9.55
CA TRP A 27 13.67 14.57 10.91
C TRP A 27 15.07 15.18 11.06
N LEU A 28 16.05 14.70 10.29
CA LEU A 28 17.42 15.25 10.32
C LEU A 28 17.50 16.73 9.92
N ASP A 29 16.56 17.20 9.09
CA ASP A 29 16.50 18.60 8.64
C ASP A 29 15.42 19.42 9.37
N ASP A 30 14.59 18.79 10.20
CA ASP A 30 13.49 19.44 10.89
C ASP A 30 13.99 20.36 12.01
N ARG A 31 13.74 21.67 11.86
CA ARG A 31 14.07 22.71 12.84
C ARG A 31 12.86 23.20 13.63
N SER A 32 11.69 22.62 13.40
CA SER A 32 10.46 23.01 14.07
C SER A 32 10.48 22.62 15.56
N PRO A 33 9.86 23.40 16.46
CA PRO A 33 9.78 23.06 17.87
C PRO A 33 9.09 21.70 18.07
N GLY A 34 9.78 20.79 18.75
CA GLY A 34 9.23 19.47 19.05
C GLY A 34 9.05 18.56 17.83
N ALA A 35 9.67 18.86 16.68
CA ALA A 35 9.58 18.08 15.45
C ALA A 35 8.15 17.98 14.85
N VAL A 36 7.34 19.02 15.02
CA VAL A 36 5.95 19.05 14.53
C VAL A 36 5.84 18.87 13.01
N GLU A 37 6.85 19.31 12.25
CA GLU A 37 6.87 19.08 10.79
C GLU A 37 7.13 17.60 10.45
N THR A 38 7.94 16.90 11.25
CA THR A 38 8.17 15.46 11.13
C THR A 38 6.89 14.68 11.42
N ASP A 39 6.16 15.04 12.48
CA ASP A 39 4.87 14.43 12.80
C ASP A 39 3.88 14.58 11.64
N ALA A 40 3.75 15.82 11.13
CA ALA A 40 2.91 16.10 9.97
C ALA A 40 3.37 15.34 8.71
N PHE A 41 4.68 15.15 8.52
CA PHE A 41 5.22 14.34 7.44
C PHE A 41 4.78 12.87 7.56
N VAL A 42 4.92 12.28 8.76
CA VAL A 42 4.52 10.90 9.04
C VAL A 42 3.02 10.71 8.76
N GLU A 43 2.17 11.61 9.26
CA GLU A 43 0.72 11.56 9.03
C GLU A 43 0.37 11.56 7.53
N ARG A 44 1.01 12.44 6.74
CA ARG A 44 0.81 12.47 5.27
C ARG A 44 1.18 11.15 4.62
N ARG A 45 2.29 10.51 5.03
CA ARG A 45 2.74 9.22 4.49
C ARG A 45 1.83 8.07 4.89
N LEU A 46 1.29 8.07 6.11
CA LEU A 46 0.28 7.09 6.52
C LEU A 46 -1.02 7.26 5.72
N ALA A 47 -1.45 8.50 5.48
CA ALA A 47 -2.61 8.77 4.63
C ALA A 47 -2.41 8.29 3.19
N ASP A 48 -1.20 8.47 2.63
CA ASP A 48 -0.83 7.92 1.32
C ASP A 48 -0.93 6.39 1.29
N LEU A 49 -0.41 5.70 2.32
CA LEU A 49 -0.50 4.24 2.45
C LEU A 49 -1.95 3.75 2.51
N HIS A 50 -2.80 4.45 3.25
CA HIS A 50 -4.21 4.11 3.37
C HIS A 50 -4.89 4.20 1.99
N ARG A 51 -4.69 5.31 1.25
CA ARG A 51 -5.22 5.47 -0.11
C ARG A 51 -4.76 4.37 -1.06
N LEU A 52 -3.49 3.96 -0.99
CA LEU A 52 -2.97 2.85 -1.80
C LEU A 52 -3.67 1.52 -1.46
N THR A 53 -3.95 1.29 -0.18
CA THR A 53 -4.64 0.08 0.29
C THR A 53 -6.08 0.06 -0.22
N GLU A 54 -6.82 1.16 -0.07
CA GLU A 54 -8.19 1.31 -0.59
C GLU A 54 -8.23 1.14 -2.12
N MET A 55 -7.29 1.75 -2.84
CA MET A 55 -7.20 1.65 -4.28
C MET A 55 -7.00 0.19 -4.72
N ARG A 56 -6.11 -0.54 -4.05
CA ARG A 56 -5.88 -1.97 -4.30
C ARG A 56 -7.15 -2.79 -4.07
N GLU A 57 -7.87 -2.54 -2.97
CA GLU A 57 -9.13 -3.22 -2.67
C GLU A 57 -10.20 -2.96 -3.73
N ARG A 58 -10.31 -1.72 -4.20
CA ARG A 58 -11.21 -1.36 -5.31
C ARG A 58 -10.85 -2.08 -6.60
N PHE A 59 -9.56 -2.18 -6.93
CA PHE A 59 -9.10 -2.93 -8.10
C PHE A 59 -9.40 -4.43 -7.97
N ALA A 60 -9.15 -5.02 -6.80
CA ALA A 60 -9.47 -6.43 -6.56
C ALA A 60 -10.97 -6.70 -6.68
N ALA A 61 -11.81 -5.86 -6.06
CA ALA A 61 -13.26 -5.97 -6.16
C ALA A 61 -13.78 -5.78 -7.60
N ALA A 62 -13.18 -4.87 -8.37
CA ALA A 62 -13.51 -4.67 -9.77
C ALA A 62 -13.12 -5.89 -10.64
N ALA A 63 -11.96 -6.50 -10.37
CA ALA A 63 -11.52 -7.71 -11.04
C ALA A 63 -12.44 -8.91 -10.76
N ASP A 64 -12.86 -9.09 -9.50
CA ASP A 64 -13.80 -10.15 -9.10
C ASP A 64 -15.19 -9.97 -9.72
N ARG A 65 -15.62 -8.72 -9.94
CA ARG A 65 -16.91 -8.40 -10.55
C ARG A 65 -16.90 -8.55 -12.09
N MET A 66 -15.72 -8.67 -12.71
CA MET A 66 -15.60 -8.85 -14.15
C MET A 66 -15.82 -10.33 -14.51
N PRO A 67 -16.82 -10.69 -15.34
CA PRO A 67 -16.97 -12.06 -15.80
C PRO A 67 -15.72 -12.48 -16.58
N ASN A 68 -15.17 -13.64 -16.23
CA ASN A 68 -13.90 -14.17 -16.72
C ASN A 68 -13.84 -14.10 -18.27
N PRO A 69 -13.07 -13.18 -18.87
CA PRO A 69 -13.17 -12.81 -20.29
C PRO A 69 -12.79 -13.96 -21.23
N PHE A 70 -12.10 -14.98 -20.71
CA PHE A 70 -11.69 -16.18 -21.44
C PHE A 70 -12.75 -17.27 -21.49
N ARG A 71 -13.93 -17.10 -20.84
CA ARG A 71 -15.04 -18.05 -21.00
C ARG A 71 -15.61 -18.11 -22.42
N LEU A 72 -15.32 -17.10 -23.25
CA LEU A 72 -15.69 -17.07 -24.67
C LEU A 72 -14.88 -18.03 -25.55
N PHE A 73 -13.75 -18.57 -25.07
CA PHE A 73 -12.88 -19.48 -25.82
C PHE A 73 -12.88 -20.91 -25.26
N ARG A 74 -14.04 -21.40 -24.80
CA ARG A 74 -14.17 -22.82 -24.45
C ARG A 74 -14.46 -23.61 -25.73
N PRO A 75 -13.56 -24.50 -26.21
CA PRO A 75 -13.85 -25.33 -27.36
C PRO A 75 -15.00 -26.29 -27.02
N LEU A 76 -15.94 -26.44 -27.95
CA LEU A 76 -16.99 -27.46 -27.89
C LEU A 76 -16.35 -28.81 -28.25
N SER A 77 -16.27 -29.68 -27.25
CA SER A 77 -16.00 -31.11 -27.39
C SER A 77 -16.96 -31.85 -26.47
#